data_AF-A0A165WLX7-F1
#
_entry.id   AF-A0A165WLX7-F1
#
_cell.length_a   1.000
_cell.length_b   1.000
_cell.length_c   1.000
_cell.angle_alpha   90.00
_cell.angle_beta   90.00
_cell.angle_gamma   90.00
#
_symmetry.space_group_name_H-M   'P 1'
#
loop_
_entity.id
_entity.type
_entity.pdbx_description
1 polymer ?
#
loop_
_entity_poly.entity_id
_entity_poly.type
_entity_poly.pdbx_seq_one_letter_code
_entity_poly.pdbx_strand_id
1 'polypeptide(L)'
;RTTINYSTMIDFKYLEIDEKRHFDIMNVEGYDLILGTPFFYQHMVLMGINPPQLSIGSIQSVPITEGVGIVKISSKAADILDEALESLRNELREYAKDICKDAVDTDLPPLRKINHTIPIKDPNKVYNWRASKCPESMQKLWQEKRDGYLKSGRWEFKSVPNAVPMLIL
;
A
#
# COMPACT_ATOMS: atom_id res chain seq x y z
N ARG A 1 4.64 -20.74 8.59
CA ARG A 1 4.08 -19.46 9.09
C ARG A 1 2.95 -19.85 10.04
N THR A 2 3.11 -19.66 11.34
CA THR A 2 2.05 -20.00 12.31
C THR A 2 0.91 -19.00 12.17
N THR A 3 -0.30 -19.48 11.87
CA THR A 3 -1.52 -18.67 11.79
C THR A 3 -2.34 -18.93 13.04
N ILE A 4 -2.88 -17.85 13.62
CA ILE A 4 -3.80 -17.93 14.75
C ILE A 4 -5.20 -18.00 14.15
N ASN A 5 -5.88 -19.13 14.29
CA ASN A 5 -7.19 -19.36 13.68
C ASN A 5 -8.33 -19.28 14.69
N TYR A 6 -8.03 -19.40 15.99
CA TYR A 6 -9.02 -19.48 17.05
C TYR A 6 -8.62 -18.58 18.21
N SER A 7 -9.62 -18.03 18.88
CA SER A 7 -9.45 -17.23 20.08
C SER A 7 -10.64 -17.42 21.01
N THR A 8 -10.45 -17.23 22.30
CA THR A 8 -11.51 -17.38 23.30
C THR A 8 -11.36 -16.39 24.44
N MET A 9 -12.47 -16.11 25.11
CA MET A 9 -12.50 -15.38 26.38
C MET A 9 -12.58 -16.37 27.53
N ILE A 10 -11.68 -16.25 28.50
CA ILE A 10 -11.69 -17.11 29.69
C ILE A 10 -11.78 -16.28 30.96
N ASP A 11 -12.39 -16.85 31.99
CA ASP A 11 -12.26 -16.36 33.37
C ASP A 11 -10.87 -16.79 33.89
N PHE A 12 -9.89 -15.90 33.75
CA PHE A 12 -8.50 -16.15 34.08
C PHE A 12 -8.21 -15.88 35.55
N LYS A 13 -7.68 -16.89 36.24
CA LYS A 13 -7.27 -16.80 37.64
C LYS A 13 -5.80 -17.15 37.80
N TYR A 14 -5.01 -16.24 38.37
CA TYR A 14 -3.60 -16.45 38.66
C TYR A 14 -3.17 -15.64 39.88
N LEU A 15 -2.73 -16.32 40.93
CA LEU A 15 -2.49 -15.71 42.24
C LEU A 15 -3.73 -14.94 42.70
N GLU A 16 -3.62 -13.62 42.86
CA GLU A 16 -4.71 -12.74 43.29
C GLU A 16 -5.49 -12.15 42.10
N ILE A 17 -5.04 -12.36 40.86
CA ILE A 17 -5.70 -11.86 39.64
C ILE A 17 -6.90 -12.77 39.33
N ASP A 18 -8.07 -12.15 39.15
CA ASP A 18 -9.32 -12.79 38.69
C ASP A 18 -10.01 -11.85 37.69
N GLU A 19 -9.86 -12.12 36.39
CA GLU A 19 -10.40 -11.28 35.33
C GLU A 19 -10.82 -12.06 34.08
N LYS A 20 -11.72 -11.48 33.28
CA LYS A 20 -12.01 -12.00 31.93
C LYS A 20 -10.95 -11.55 30.96
N ARG A 21 -10.22 -12.50 30.37
CA ARG A 21 -9.11 -12.21 29.43
C ARG A 21 -9.26 -12.98 28.13
N HIS A 22 -8.94 -12.30 27.04
CA HIS A 22 -8.85 -12.87 25.69
C HIS A 22 -7.54 -13.65 25.52
N PHE A 23 -7.62 -14.85 24.96
CA PHE A 23 -6.47 -15.65 24.57
C PHE A 23 -6.59 -16.11 23.12
N ASP A 24 -5.47 -16.03 22.41
CA ASP A 24 -5.29 -16.61 21.09
C ASP A 24 -4.84 -18.07 21.22
N ILE A 25 -5.54 -18.98 20.55
CA ILE A 25 -5.26 -20.42 20.62
C ILE A 25 -4.32 -20.77 19.46
N MET A 26 -3.17 -21.33 19.80
CA MET A 26 -2.15 -21.76 18.84
C MET A 26 -1.47 -23.05 19.29
N ASN A 27 -0.95 -23.81 18.33
CA ASN A 27 -0.11 -24.97 18.62
C ASN A 27 1.28 -24.47 19.04
N VAL A 28 1.57 -24.53 20.34
CA VAL A 28 2.86 -24.15 20.93
C VAL A 28 3.52 -25.39 21.50
N GLU A 29 4.73 -25.69 21.04
CA GLU A 29 5.51 -26.81 21.57
C GLU A 29 6.12 -26.40 22.91
N GLY A 30 5.83 -27.19 23.96
CA GLY A 30 6.47 -27.07 25.28
C GLY A 30 5.85 -26.05 26.23
N TYR A 31 4.71 -25.45 25.91
CA TYR A 31 4.00 -24.53 26.80
C TYR A 31 2.49 -24.74 26.72
N ASP A 32 1.80 -24.71 27.86
CA ASP A 32 0.33 -24.70 27.91
C ASP A 32 -0.23 -23.27 27.77
N LEU A 33 0.55 -22.28 28.20
CA LEU A 33 0.16 -20.86 28.24
C LEU A 33 1.39 -19.96 28.14
N ILE A 34 1.31 -18.92 27.32
CA ILE A 34 2.34 -17.87 27.22
C ILE A 34 1.72 -16.54 27.65
N LEU A 35 2.24 -15.97 28.72
CA LEU A 35 1.91 -14.62 29.16
C LEU A 35 3.01 -13.68 28.66
N GLY A 36 2.67 -12.85 27.68
CA GLY A 36 3.61 -11.93 27.05
C GLY A 36 3.92 -10.70 27.91
N THR A 37 4.81 -9.85 27.40
CA THR A 37 5.13 -8.57 28.00
C THR A 37 3.94 -7.62 28.22
N PRO A 38 2.84 -7.65 27.43
CA PRO A 38 1.65 -6.87 27.75
C PRO A 38 1.05 -7.27 29.10
N PHE A 39 0.97 -8.56 29.42
CA PHE A 39 0.45 -9.02 30.72
C PHE A 39 1.32 -8.50 31.88
N PHE A 40 2.64 -8.56 31.72
CA PHE A 40 3.57 -8.04 32.73
C PHE A 40 3.43 -6.53 32.94
N TYR A 41 3.25 -5.77 31.86
CA TYR A 41 3.03 -4.34 31.95
C TYR A 41 1.71 -4.02 32.68
N GLN A 42 0.61 -4.66 32.27
CA GLN A 42 -0.74 -4.39 32.80
C GLN A 42 -0.88 -4.73 34.28
N HIS A 43 -0.17 -5.74 34.77
CA HIS A 43 -0.21 -6.13 36.19
C HIS A 43 1.01 -5.67 36.98
N MET A 44 1.87 -4.84 36.37
CA MET A 44 3.11 -4.34 36.96
C MET A 44 3.94 -5.47 37.59
N VAL A 45 4.13 -6.54 36.82
CA VAL A 45 4.82 -7.76 37.27
C VAL A 45 6.32 -7.48 37.39
N LEU A 46 6.87 -7.72 38.57
CA LEU A 46 8.30 -7.68 38.83
C LEU A 46 8.79 -9.12 39.07
N MET A 47 9.78 -9.53 38.27
CA MET A 47 10.41 -10.85 38.34
C MET A 47 11.88 -10.72 38.72
N GLY A 48 12.29 -11.41 39.78
CA GLY A 48 13.70 -11.67 40.08
C GLY A 48 14.07 -13.09 39.68
N ILE A 49 15.30 -13.29 39.23
CA ILE A 49 15.76 -14.57 38.65
C ILE A 49 16.71 -15.32 39.62
N ASN A 50 17.28 -14.63 40.61
CA ASN A 50 18.17 -15.25 41.60
C ASN A 50 18.21 -14.46 42.92
N PRO A 51 17.43 -14.86 43.96
CA PRO A 51 16.48 -15.97 43.96
C PRO A 51 15.28 -15.69 43.04
N PRO A 52 14.63 -16.74 42.50
CA PRO A 52 13.41 -16.57 41.72
C PRO A 52 12.31 -16.00 42.60
N GLN A 53 11.83 -14.80 42.24
CA GLN A 53 10.75 -14.11 42.95
C GLN A 53 9.81 -13.47 41.94
N LEU A 54 8.53 -13.49 42.24
CA LEU A 54 7.48 -12.87 41.43
C LEU A 54 6.64 -11.99 42.33
N SER A 55 6.43 -10.75 41.95
CA SER A 55 5.50 -9.84 42.63
C SER A 55 4.59 -9.16 41.62
N ILE A 56 3.32 -9.03 41.98
CA ILE A 56 2.27 -8.40 41.18
C ILE A 56 2.01 -7.02 41.79
N GLY A 57 2.30 -5.96 41.04
CA GLY A 57 2.06 -4.59 41.49
C GLY A 57 0.60 -4.15 41.37
N SER A 58 -0.18 -4.76 40.46
CA SER A 58 -1.60 -4.47 40.28
C SER A 58 -2.42 -5.72 39.99
N ILE A 59 -3.43 -5.97 40.82
CA ILE A 59 -4.39 -7.07 40.62
C ILE A 59 -5.28 -6.80 39.40
N GLN A 60 -5.68 -5.54 39.21
CA GLN A 60 -6.45 -5.11 38.05
C GLN A 60 -5.52 -4.76 36.90
N SER A 61 -5.89 -5.15 35.68
CA SER A 61 -5.11 -4.81 34.49
C SER A 61 -5.15 -3.29 34.23
N VAL A 62 -3.99 -2.64 34.26
CA VAL A 62 -3.89 -1.22 33.91
C VAL A 62 -3.88 -1.04 32.40
N PRO A 63 -4.45 0.07 31.87
CA PRO A 63 -4.39 0.35 30.44
C PRO A 63 -2.94 0.53 29.98
N ILE A 64 -2.62 -0.01 28.80
CA ILE A 64 -1.34 0.23 28.15
C ILE A 64 -1.36 1.65 27.59
N THR A 65 -0.69 2.58 28.27
CA THR A 65 -0.61 3.99 27.86
C THR A 65 0.43 4.17 26.76
N GLU A 66 0.19 5.05 25.80
CA GLU A 66 1.14 5.33 24.72
C GLU A 66 2.44 5.93 25.29
N GLY A 67 3.59 5.37 24.90
CA GLY A 67 4.89 5.76 25.46
C GLY A 67 6.09 5.20 24.69
N VAL A 68 7.28 5.66 25.04
CA VAL A 68 8.54 5.21 24.42
C VAL A 68 8.74 3.71 24.67
N GLY A 69 8.77 2.91 23.60
CA GLY A 69 8.97 1.46 23.66
C GLY A 69 7.70 0.61 23.48
N ILE A 70 6.52 1.21 23.33
CA ILE A 70 5.28 0.48 23.03
C ILE A 70 5.01 0.53 21.52
N VAL A 71 5.02 -0.64 20.88
CA VAL A 71 4.66 -0.78 19.46
C VAL A 71 3.25 -1.36 19.38
N LYS A 72 2.30 -0.57 18.88
CA LYS A 72 0.95 -1.04 18.61
C LYS A 72 0.97 -1.89 17.34
N ILE A 73 0.92 -3.21 17.51
CA ILE A 73 0.79 -4.15 16.39
C ILE A 73 -0.70 -4.28 16.11
N SER A 74 -1.15 -3.82 14.94
CA SER A 74 -2.52 -4.06 14.48
C SER A 74 -2.72 -5.57 14.31
N SER A 75 -3.68 -6.14 15.05
CA SER A 75 -4.04 -7.55 14.98
C SER A 75 -4.37 -7.98 13.55
N LYS A 76 -3.96 -9.20 13.19
CA LYS A 76 -4.31 -9.87 11.93
C LYS A 76 -5.75 -10.41 11.88
N ALA A 77 -6.61 -10.06 12.84
CA ALA A 77 -8.06 -10.27 12.72
C ALA A 77 -8.72 -9.43 11.58
N ALA A 78 -7.92 -8.86 10.68
CA ALA A 78 -8.36 -8.18 9.47
C ALA A 78 -8.98 -9.14 8.44
N ASP A 79 -8.79 -10.46 8.57
CA ASP A 79 -9.42 -11.44 7.67
C ASP A 79 -10.96 -11.36 7.70
N ILE A 80 -11.58 -10.91 8.81
CA ILE A 80 -13.05 -10.72 8.92
C ILE A 80 -13.52 -9.48 8.13
N LEU A 81 -12.63 -8.54 7.82
CA LEU A 81 -12.92 -7.32 7.06
C LEU A 81 -12.55 -7.42 5.58
N ASP A 82 -11.97 -8.53 5.12
CA ASP A 82 -11.53 -8.66 3.73
C ASP A 82 -12.70 -8.59 2.73
N GLU A 83 -13.86 -9.14 3.07
CA GLU A 83 -15.05 -9.06 2.21
C GLU A 83 -15.59 -7.63 2.11
N ALA A 84 -15.59 -6.89 3.23
CA ALA A 84 -15.96 -5.48 3.26
C ALA A 84 -14.94 -4.60 2.50
N LEU A 85 -13.65 -4.92 2.60
CA LEU A 85 -12.58 -4.24 1.87
C LEU A 85 -12.68 -4.47 0.36
N GLU A 86 -13.01 -5.69 -0.08
CA GLU A 86 -13.16 -5.97 -1.50
C GLU A 86 -14.41 -5.28 -2.08
N SER A 87 -15.50 -5.19 -1.30
CA SER A 87 -16.67 -4.39 -1.66
C SER A 87 -16.30 -2.91 -1.88
N LEU A 88 -15.58 -2.30 -0.95
CA LEU A 88 -15.11 -0.91 -1.06
C LEU A 88 -14.16 -0.70 -2.26
N ARG A 89 -13.27 -1.66 -2.53
CA ARG A 89 -12.40 -1.61 -3.72
C ARG A 89 -13.19 -1.64 -5.01
N ASN A 90 -14.22 -2.48 -5.09
CA ASN A 90 -15.07 -2.57 -6.28
C ASN A 90 -15.89 -1.30 -6.49
N GLU A 91 -16.41 -0.71 -5.41
CA GLU A 91 -17.08 0.59 -5.45
C GLU A 91 -16.14 1.68 -6.00
N LEU A 92 -14.91 1.75 -5.50
CA LEU A 92 -13.90 2.70 -5.99
C LEU A 92 -13.53 2.47 -7.46
N ARG A 93 -13.39 1.21 -7.88
CA ARG A 93 -13.10 0.86 -9.28
C ARG A 93 -14.23 1.30 -10.21
N GLU A 94 -15.48 1.05 -9.84
CA GLU A 94 -16.64 1.48 -10.64
C GLU A 94 -16.78 3.00 -10.66
N TYR A 95 -16.58 3.68 -9.53
CA TYR A 95 -16.56 5.14 -9.46
C TYR A 95 -15.48 5.75 -10.38
N ALA A 96 -14.26 5.19 -10.37
CA ALA A 96 -13.14 5.70 -11.15
C ALA A 96 -13.11 5.20 -12.61
N LYS A 97 -14.04 4.33 -13.01
CA LYS A 97 -14.05 3.67 -14.33
C LYS A 97 -14.07 4.66 -15.50
N ASP A 98 -14.76 5.78 -15.33
CA ASP A 98 -14.89 6.78 -16.39
C ASP A 98 -13.61 7.60 -16.61
N ILE A 99 -12.82 7.80 -15.55
CA ILE A 99 -11.59 8.61 -15.57
C ILE A 99 -10.32 7.75 -15.80
N CYS A 100 -10.35 6.48 -15.42
CA CYS A 100 -9.24 5.53 -15.56
C CYS A 100 -9.34 4.74 -16.88
N LYS A 101 -9.55 5.43 -18.00
CA LYS A 101 -9.58 4.85 -19.35
C LYS A 101 -8.19 4.90 -19.99
N ASP A 102 -7.97 4.04 -20.97
CA ASP A 102 -6.74 4.06 -21.74
C ASP A 102 -6.60 5.36 -22.56
N ALA A 103 -5.35 5.74 -22.82
CA ALA A 103 -5.05 6.95 -23.59
C ALA A 103 -5.60 6.90 -25.02
N VAL A 104 -5.84 5.71 -25.57
CA VAL A 104 -6.43 5.51 -26.91
C VAL A 104 -7.94 5.78 -26.91
N ASP A 105 -8.61 5.55 -25.78
CA ASP A 105 -10.06 5.68 -25.61
C ASP A 105 -10.50 6.99 -24.98
N THR A 106 -9.55 7.88 -24.71
CA THR A 106 -9.79 9.22 -24.17
C THR A 106 -9.37 10.27 -25.18
N ASP A 107 -10.25 11.22 -25.48
CA ASP A 107 -9.88 12.36 -26.31
C ASP A 107 -8.88 13.28 -25.58
N LEU A 108 -8.16 14.09 -26.35
CA LEU A 108 -7.32 15.15 -25.79
C LEU A 108 -8.20 16.09 -24.94
N PRO A 109 -7.95 16.25 -23.63
CA PRO A 109 -8.74 17.13 -22.79
C PRO A 109 -8.62 18.58 -23.28
N PRO A 110 -9.66 19.41 -23.06
CA PRO A 110 -9.64 20.80 -23.49
C PRO A 110 -8.43 21.53 -22.91
N LEU A 111 -7.76 22.31 -23.76
CA LEU A 111 -6.61 23.12 -23.38
C LEU A 111 -7.02 24.05 -22.22
N ARG A 112 -6.37 23.89 -21.06
CA ARG A 112 -6.66 24.69 -19.86
C ARG A 112 -6.21 26.14 -20.07
N LYS A 113 -6.77 27.06 -19.29
CA LYS A 113 -6.47 28.51 -19.32
C LYS A 113 -4.97 28.85 -19.14
N ILE A 114 -4.19 27.95 -18.55
CA ILE A 114 -2.74 28.06 -18.44
C ILE A 114 -2.11 27.08 -19.44
N ASN A 115 -1.91 27.53 -20.68
CA ASN A 115 -1.15 26.76 -21.66
C ASN A 115 0.34 26.81 -21.30
N HIS A 116 0.99 25.65 -21.26
CA HIS A 116 2.44 25.60 -21.11
C HIS A 116 3.09 26.25 -22.33
N THR A 117 3.88 27.31 -22.10
CA THR A 117 4.68 27.95 -23.14
C THR A 117 6.13 27.58 -22.91
N ILE A 118 6.79 27.05 -23.95
CA ILE A 118 8.21 26.72 -23.92
C ILE A 118 8.98 27.96 -24.41
N PRO A 119 9.72 28.68 -23.54
CA PRO A 119 10.51 29.83 -23.98
C PRO A 119 11.71 29.35 -24.80
N ILE A 120 11.77 29.74 -26.07
CA ILE A 120 12.87 29.39 -26.98
C ILE A 120 14.01 30.39 -26.77
N LYS A 121 15.22 29.89 -26.47
CA LYS A 121 16.42 30.74 -26.30
C LYS A 121 16.85 31.42 -27.60
N ASP A 122 16.86 30.66 -28.70
CA ASP A 122 17.19 31.14 -30.04
C ASP A 122 16.16 30.59 -31.04
N PRO A 123 15.20 31.42 -31.48
CA PRO A 123 14.17 31.02 -32.44
C PRO A 123 14.69 30.62 -33.82
N ASN A 124 15.88 31.08 -34.21
CA ASN A 124 16.42 30.90 -35.57
C ASN A 124 17.33 29.68 -35.69
N LYS A 125 17.60 28.98 -34.58
CA LYS A 125 18.49 27.82 -34.58
C LYS A 125 17.84 26.61 -35.25
N VAL A 126 18.47 26.12 -36.32
CA VAL A 126 18.06 24.90 -37.03
C VAL A 126 19.00 23.75 -36.63
N TYR A 127 18.42 22.62 -36.24
CA TYR A 127 19.14 21.42 -35.82
C TYR A 127 19.14 20.37 -36.93
N ASN A 128 20.32 19.85 -37.25
CA ASN A 128 20.45 18.70 -38.13
C ASN A 128 19.96 17.45 -37.41
N TRP A 129 19.13 16.64 -38.07
CA TRP A 129 18.61 15.40 -37.52
C TRP A 129 18.72 14.26 -38.54
N ARG A 130 18.71 13.02 -38.04
CA ARG A 130 18.68 11.80 -38.85
C ARG A 130 17.48 10.97 -38.44
N ALA A 131 16.71 10.49 -39.41
CA ALA A 131 15.55 9.64 -39.12
C ALA A 131 15.97 8.33 -38.44
N SER A 132 15.33 8.02 -37.31
CA SER A 132 15.41 6.69 -36.71
C SER A 132 14.68 5.68 -37.59
N LYS A 133 15.26 4.49 -37.74
CA LYS A 133 14.58 3.36 -38.37
C LYS A 133 13.92 2.51 -37.29
N CYS A 134 12.63 2.18 -37.48
CA CYS A 134 11.93 1.23 -36.62
C CYS A 134 12.40 -0.20 -36.95
N PRO A 135 12.84 -1.01 -35.96
CA PRO A 135 13.07 -2.43 -36.15
C PRO A 135 11.80 -3.12 -36.68
N GLU A 136 11.96 -4.12 -37.54
CA GLU A 136 10.84 -4.82 -38.18
C GLU A 136 9.89 -5.47 -37.17
N SER A 137 10.46 -6.07 -36.12
CA SER A 137 9.71 -6.69 -35.01
C SER A 137 8.77 -5.73 -34.28
N MET A 138 9.04 -4.43 -34.29
CA MET A 138 8.28 -3.40 -33.57
C MET A 138 7.37 -2.57 -34.48
N GLN A 139 7.39 -2.79 -35.79
CA GLN A 139 6.60 -1.99 -36.73
C GLN A 139 5.11 -2.04 -36.42
N LYS A 140 4.58 -3.20 -36.06
CA LYS A 140 3.16 -3.36 -35.72
C LYS A 140 2.78 -2.56 -34.48
N LEU A 141 3.53 -2.70 -33.39
CA LEU A 141 3.32 -1.95 -32.14
C LEU A 141 3.43 -0.44 -32.37
N TRP A 142 4.37 -0.02 -33.20
CA TRP A 142 4.53 1.38 -33.58
C TRP A 142 3.30 1.91 -34.33
N GLN A 143 2.82 1.18 -35.33
CA GLN A 143 1.64 1.57 -36.11
C GLN A 143 0.40 1.70 -35.22
N GLU A 144 0.13 0.71 -34.37
CA GLU A 144 -1.00 0.73 -33.43
C GLU A 144 -0.94 1.95 -32.49
N LYS A 145 0.23 2.24 -31.91
CA LYS A 145 0.41 3.38 -31.03
C LYS A 145 0.27 4.72 -31.77
N ARG A 146 0.91 4.84 -32.94
CA ARG A 146 0.81 6.04 -33.79
C ARG A 146 -0.64 6.34 -34.14
N ASP A 147 -1.37 5.33 -34.60
CA ASP A 147 -2.75 5.50 -35.06
C ASP A 147 -3.69 5.84 -33.90
N GLY A 148 -3.49 5.25 -32.71
CA GLY A 148 -4.23 5.63 -31.51
C GLY A 148 -3.98 7.09 -31.05
N TYR A 149 -2.75 7.58 -31.19
CA TYR A 149 -2.40 8.96 -30.82
C TYR A 149 -2.93 9.98 -31.83
N LEU A 150 -2.95 9.63 -33.12
CA LEU A 150 -3.59 10.43 -34.16
C LEU A 150 -5.11 10.47 -33.97
N LYS A 151 -5.74 9.32 -33.68
CA LYS A 151 -7.19 9.22 -33.46
C LYS A 151 -7.65 10.05 -32.26
N SER A 152 -6.91 10.02 -31.16
CA SER A 152 -7.25 10.78 -29.94
C SER A 152 -6.89 12.27 -30.00
N GLY A 153 -6.31 12.75 -31.11
CA GLY A 153 -5.91 14.15 -31.28
C GLY A 153 -4.67 14.56 -30.47
N ARG A 154 -3.97 13.62 -29.84
CA ARG A 154 -2.72 13.89 -29.11
C ARG A 154 -1.57 14.22 -30.05
N TRP A 155 -1.55 13.60 -31.23
CA TRP A 155 -0.59 13.88 -32.29
C TRP A 155 -1.28 14.47 -33.51
N GLU A 156 -0.59 15.39 -34.17
CA GLU A 156 -1.00 16.01 -35.41
C GLU A 156 0.20 16.05 -36.36
N PHE A 157 -0.03 15.83 -37.65
CA PHE A 157 1.02 15.99 -38.65
C PHE A 157 1.32 17.47 -38.86
N LYS A 158 2.57 17.86 -38.61
CA LYS A 158 3.00 19.25 -38.78
C LYS A 158 4.36 19.31 -39.46
N SER A 159 4.47 20.17 -40.46
CA SER A 159 5.76 20.52 -41.06
C SER A 159 6.43 21.58 -40.19
N VAL A 160 7.60 21.26 -39.64
CA VAL A 160 8.36 22.13 -38.73
C VAL A 160 9.82 22.16 -39.15
N PRO A 161 10.53 23.29 -38.95
CA PRO A 161 11.94 23.40 -39.31
C PRO A 161 12.85 22.50 -38.45
N ASN A 162 12.39 22.13 -37.25
CA ASN A 162 13.14 21.31 -36.31
C ASN A 162 12.28 20.12 -35.88
N ALA A 163 12.84 18.91 -36.00
CA ALA A 163 12.23 17.68 -35.50
C ALA A 163 13.27 16.86 -34.74
N VAL A 164 12.84 16.16 -33.70
CA VAL A 164 13.70 15.24 -32.93
C VAL A 164 13.33 13.81 -33.33
N PRO A 165 14.30 12.96 -33.69
CA PRO A 165 14.00 11.58 -34.03
C PRO A 165 13.48 10.84 -32.80
N MET A 166 12.41 10.06 -32.99
CA MET A 166 11.88 9.20 -31.93
C MET A 166 12.76 7.97 -31.78
N LEU A 167 13.06 7.60 -30.54
CA LEU A 167 13.72 6.33 -30.24
C LEU A 167 12.65 5.25 -30.06
N ILE A 168 12.86 4.10 -30.70
CA ILE A 168 11.99 2.92 -30.59
C ILE A 168 12.86 1.84 -29.93
N LEU A 169 12.50 1.45 -28.69
CA LEU A 169 13.21 0.49 -27.84
C LEU A 169 12.36 -0.73 -27.56
#